data_AF-A0A7C1N246-F1
#
_entry.id   AF-A0A7C1N246-F1
#
_cell.length_a   1.000
_cell.length_b   1.000
_cell.length_c   1.000
_cell.angle_alpha   90.00
_cell.angle_beta   90.00
_cell.angle_gamma   90.00
#
_symmetry.space_group_name_H-M   'P 1'
#
loop_
_entity.id
_entity.type
_entity.pdbx_description
1 polymer ?
#
loop_
_entity_poly.entity_id
_entity_poly.type
_entity_poly.pdbx_seq_one_letter_code
_entity_poly.pdbx_strand_id
1 'polypeptide(L)'
;MEQDDKIEVMDIEDFRNPEDQQFSHQALVMMAMRKIVEYGCQELVPGYYNTEEDNKGKVKIIYKQDTRKAFIESVRTLRMIMICDFDTEAKKILKLNKESDQDPDNNLMDKIKARKKFWIDQQQTDWNKLSQGQKNQMIQQGKGIMEGYFNMDLPYFQNYFLEELEIYRDIFEELTELTSRLKFYKQEMSEG
;
A
#
# COMPACT_ATOMS: atom_id res chain seq x y z
N MET A 1 8.46 3.59 26.64
CA MET A 1 8.00 2.21 26.35
C MET A 1 7.82 2.16 24.86
N GLU A 2 8.77 1.55 24.15
CA GLU A 2 8.64 1.27 22.72
C GLU A 2 7.57 0.20 22.56
N GLN A 3 6.48 0.53 21.87
CA GLN A 3 5.63 -0.50 21.28
C GLN A 3 6.22 -0.76 19.90
N ASP A 4 6.85 -1.93 19.76
CA ASP A 4 7.12 -2.54 18.48
C ASP A 4 5.80 -2.61 17.69
N ASP A 5 5.66 -1.76 16.67
CA ASP A 5 4.67 -1.96 15.60
C ASP A 5 5.12 -3.18 14.78
N LYS A 6 4.94 -4.37 15.35
CA LYS A 6 5.05 -5.62 14.61
C LYS A 6 3.94 -5.63 13.57
N ILE A 7 4.34 -5.42 12.33
CA ILE A 7 3.50 -5.59 11.15
C ILE A 7 3.07 -7.07 11.13
N GLU A 8 1.81 -7.33 11.48
CA GLU A 8 1.19 -8.63 11.28
C GLU A 8 0.87 -8.78 9.79
N VAL A 9 1.62 -9.67 9.13
CA VAL A 9 1.24 -10.22 7.84
C VAL A 9 -0.10 -10.92 8.06
N MET A 10 -1.14 -10.51 7.32
CA MET A 10 -2.45 -11.16 7.40
C MET A 10 -2.29 -12.67 7.23
N ASP A 11 -2.93 -13.42 8.13
CA ASP A 11 -2.88 -14.87 8.10
C ASP A 11 -3.51 -15.38 6.80
N ILE A 12 -2.83 -16.30 6.13
CA ILE A 12 -3.27 -16.90 4.87
C ILE A 12 -4.60 -17.64 5.10
N GLU A 13 -4.90 -18.01 6.35
CA GLU A 13 -6.16 -18.64 6.74
C GLU A 13 -7.39 -17.74 6.59
N ASP A 14 -7.25 -16.41 6.60
CA ASP A 14 -8.36 -15.49 6.31
C ASP A 14 -8.83 -15.56 4.84
N PHE A 15 -8.08 -16.26 3.99
CA PHE A 15 -8.42 -16.54 2.59
C PHE A 15 -9.01 -17.93 2.37
N ARG A 16 -9.29 -18.73 3.43
CA ARG A 16 -9.91 -20.05 3.28
C ARG A 16 -11.44 -19.96 3.22
N ASN A 17 -12.00 -20.35 2.08
CA ASN A 17 -13.40 -20.75 1.98
C ASN A 17 -13.57 -22.21 2.47
N PRO A 18 -14.68 -22.60 3.14
CA PRO A 18 -14.73 -23.84 3.93
C PRO A 18 -14.95 -25.15 3.16
N GLU A 19 -15.00 -25.14 1.82
CA GLU A 19 -15.38 -26.34 1.05
C GLU A 19 -14.40 -26.58 -0.12
N ASP A 20 -13.39 -27.42 0.13
CA ASP A 20 -12.68 -28.29 -0.82
C ASP A 20 -12.38 -27.78 -2.24
N GLN A 21 -11.89 -26.54 -2.38
CA GLN A 21 -11.13 -26.17 -3.58
C GLN A 21 -9.66 -26.50 -3.37
N GLN A 22 -9.14 -27.41 -4.19
CA GLN A 22 -7.71 -27.58 -4.40
C GLN A 22 -7.09 -26.17 -4.56
N PHE A 23 -6.22 -25.78 -3.62
CA PHE A 23 -5.51 -24.50 -3.65
C PHE A 23 -4.67 -24.42 -4.94
N SER A 24 -5.27 -23.86 -5.99
CA SER A 24 -4.54 -23.52 -7.21
C SER A 24 -3.98 -22.12 -7.06
N HIS A 25 -2.76 -21.93 -7.54
CA HIS A 25 -2.11 -20.62 -7.60
C HIS A 25 -3.00 -19.57 -8.28
N GLN A 26 -3.66 -19.96 -9.37
CA GLN A 26 -4.64 -19.14 -10.08
C GLN A 26 -5.80 -18.70 -9.18
N ALA A 27 -6.36 -19.59 -8.35
CA ALA A 27 -7.43 -19.22 -7.42
C ALA A 27 -6.95 -18.18 -6.38
N LEU A 28 -5.73 -18.36 -5.85
CA LEU A 28 -5.14 -17.41 -4.90
C LEU A 28 -4.95 -16.02 -5.52
N VAL A 29 -4.45 -15.96 -6.75
CA VAL A 29 -4.29 -14.70 -7.50
C VAL A 29 -5.64 -14.04 -7.74
N MET A 30 -6.65 -14.80 -8.16
CA MET A 30 -7.99 -14.28 -8.41
C MET A 30 -8.67 -13.75 -7.13
N MET A 31 -8.45 -14.40 -5.99
CA MET A 31 -8.93 -13.94 -4.69
C MET A 31 -8.26 -12.62 -4.28
N ALA A 32 -6.93 -12.53 -4.42
CA ALA A 32 -6.19 -11.30 -4.13
C ALA A 32 -6.60 -10.14 -5.05
N MET A 33 -6.79 -10.40 -6.36
CA MET A 33 -7.33 -9.44 -7.32
C MET A 33 -8.70 -8.91 -6.90
N ARG A 34 -9.63 -9.82 -6.55
CA ARG A 34 -10.97 -9.41 -6.07
C ARG A 34 -10.87 -8.52 -4.83
N LYS A 35 -9.97 -8.85 -3.91
CA LYS A 35 -9.80 -8.06 -2.69
C LYS A 35 -9.30 -6.64 -2.95
N ILE A 36 -8.41 -6.48 -3.92
CA ILE A 36 -7.96 -5.15 -4.35
C ILE A 36 -9.10 -4.36 -4.97
N VAL A 37 -9.92 -4.99 -5.84
CA VAL A 37 -11.10 -4.34 -6.43
C VAL A 37 -12.09 -3.90 -5.35
N GLU A 38 -12.34 -4.74 -4.34
CA GLU A 38 -13.20 -4.38 -3.19
C GLU A 38 -12.72 -3.09 -2.50
N TYR A 39 -11.42 -2.95 -2.25
CA TYR A 39 -10.87 -1.73 -1.64
C TYR A 39 -10.80 -0.56 -2.61
N GLY A 40 -10.54 -0.80 -3.88
CA GLY A 40 -10.47 0.22 -4.93
C GLY A 40 -11.83 0.83 -5.28
N CYS A 41 -12.92 0.08 -5.08
CA CYS A 41 -14.30 0.58 -5.25
C CYS A 41 -14.82 1.38 -4.04
N GLN A 42 -14.15 1.30 -2.88
CA GLN A 42 -14.50 2.10 -1.71
C GLN A 42 -13.91 3.50 -1.83
N GLU A 43 -14.55 4.48 -1.15
CA GLU A 43 -13.92 5.78 -0.99
C GLU A 43 -12.60 5.61 -0.21
N LEU A 44 -11.53 6.12 -0.78
CA LEU A 44 -10.18 5.98 -0.26
C LEU A 44 -9.96 7.00 0.87
N VAL A 45 -10.37 6.63 2.08
CA VAL A 45 -10.45 7.48 3.27
C VAL A 45 -9.45 7.09 4.35
N PRO A 46 -8.96 8.06 5.15
CA PRO A 46 -8.20 7.76 6.36
C PRO A 46 -9.01 6.94 7.36
N GLY A 47 -8.34 6.06 8.10
CA GLY A 47 -8.97 5.30 9.18
C GLY A 47 -9.35 6.22 10.34
N TYR A 48 -10.46 5.91 11.01
CA TYR A 48 -10.98 6.72 12.11
C TYR A 48 -11.67 5.86 13.17
N TYR A 49 -11.69 6.34 14.40
CA TYR A 49 -12.47 5.72 15.46
C TYR A 49 -13.92 6.19 15.36
N ASN A 50 -14.83 5.24 15.18
CA ASN A 50 -16.25 5.47 15.23
C ASN A 50 -16.81 5.04 16.59
N THR A 51 -17.85 5.70 17.06
CA THR A 51 -18.58 5.29 18.26
C THR A 51 -19.95 4.78 17.82
N GLU A 52 -20.22 3.51 18.06
CA GLU A 52 -21.50 2.87 17.71
C GLU A 52 -22.23 2.48 19.01
N GLU A 53 -23.53 2.77 19.06
CA GLU A 53 -24.40 2.38 20.17
C GLU A 53 -25.19 1.13 19.75
N ASP A 54 -25.07 0.05 20.52
CA ASP A 54 -25.87 -1.15 20.32
C ASP A 54 -27.34 -0.89 20.70
N ASN A 55 -28.27 -1.68 20.17
CA ASN A 55 -29.71 -1.61 20.46
C ASN A 55 -30.06 -1.81 21.96
N LYS A 56 -29.06 -2.16 22.78
CA LYS A 56 -29.14 -2.30 24.25
C LYS A 56 -28.59 -1.08 25.00
N GLY A 57 -28.26 0.02 24.31
CA GLY A 57 -27.69 1.24 24.90
C GLY A 57 -26.21 1.13 25.28
N LYS A 58 -25.50 0.12 24.78
CA LYS A 58 -24.07 -0.06 25.05
C LYS A 58 -23.24 0.64 23.98
N VAL A 59 -22.43 1.61 24.40
CA VAL A 59 -21.52 2.32 23.53
C VAL A 59 -20.24 1.51 23.31
N LYS A 60 -19.85 1.29 22.05
CA LYS A 60 -18.60 0.65 21.65
C LYS A 60 -17.81 1.57 20.73
N ILE A 61 -16.53 1.73 21.01
CA ILE A 61 -15.58 2.39 20.12
C ILE A 61 -15.06 1.33 19.14
N ILE A 62 -15.24 1.58 17.85
CA ILE A 62 -14.85 0.68 16.75
C ILE A 62 -13.91 1.44 15.84
N TYR A 63 -12.72 0.88 15.60
CA TYR A 63 -11.81 1.42 14.60
C TYR A 63 -12.30 1.02 13.20
N LYS A 64 -12.54 2.00 12.33
CA LYS A 64 -12.73 1.81 10.90
C LYS A 64 -11.37 1.93 10.23
N GLN A 65 -10.97 0.90 9.49
CA GLN A 65 -9.66 0.78 8.85
C GLN A 65 -9.43 1.88 7.80
N ASP A 66 -8.17 2.29 7.64
CA ASP A 66 -7.73 3.16 6.54
C ASP A 66 -7.77 2.38 5.22
N THR A 67 -8.74 2.71 4.35
CA THR A 67 -8.96 1.99 3.08
C THR A 67 -7.83 2.24 2.07
N ARG A 68 -7.10 3.35 2.19
CA ARG A 68 -5.92 3.64 1.35
C ARG A 68 -4.77 2.70 1.69
N LYS A 69 -4.51 2.51 3.00
CA LYS A 69 -3.51 1.54 3.46
C LYS A 69 -3.92 0.12 3.11
N ALA A 70 -5.20 -0.22 3.29
CA ALA A 70 -5.73 -1.54 2.93
C ALA A 70 -5.57 -1.84 1.43
N PHE A 71 -5.81 -0.86 0.56
CA PHE A 71 -5.56 -0.97 -0.88
C PHE A 71 -4.08 -1.24 -1.17
N ILE A 72 -3.17 -0.41 -0.65
CA ILE A 72 -1.71 -0.57 -0.84
C ILE A 72 -1.24 -1.97 -0.41
N GLU A 73 -1.65 -2.42 0.78
CA GLU A 73 -1.28 -3.75 1.30
C GLU A 73 -1.84 -4.89 0.44
N SER A 74 -3.05 -4.73 -0.09
CA SER A 74 -3.65 -5.73 -0.98
C SER A 74 -2.86 -5.83 -2.29
N VAL A 75 -2.44 -4.71 -2.87
CA VAL A 75 -1.57 -4.69 -4.07
C VAL A 75 -0.19 -5.30 -3.78
N ARG A 76 0.41 -4.99 -2.62
CA ARG A 76 1.67 -5.62 -2.17
C ARG A 76 1.54 -7.13 -2.08
N THR A 77 0.44 -7.60 -1.50
CA THR A 77 0.14 -9.02 -1.34
C THR A 77 -0.01 -9.71 -2.70
N LEU A 78 -0.79 -9.13 -3.63
CA LEU A 78 -0.90 -9.67 -4.98
C LEU A 78 0.45 -9.74 -5.70
N ARG A 79 1.25 -8.66 -5.61
CA ARG A 79 2.60 -8.62 -6.18
C ARG A 79 3.47 -9.74 -5.63
N MET A 80 3.39 -10.02 -4.33
CA MET A 80 4.12 -11.10 -3.68
C MET A 80 3.65 -12.48 -4.16
N ILE A 81 2.34 -12.69 -4.28
CA ILE A 81 1.77 -13.95 -4.79
C ILE A 81 2.26 -14.19 -6.22
N MET A 82 2.18 -13.18 -7.09
CA MET A 82 2.52 -13.29 -8.51
C MET A 82 4.03 -13.21 -8.81
N ILE A 83 4.89 -13.11 -7.80
CA ILE A 83 6.34 -12.85 -7.96
C ILE A 83 7.03 -13.86 -8.88
N CYS A 84 6.58 -15.12 -8.87
CA CYS A 84 7.11 -16.20 -9.68
C CYS A 84 6.58 -16.19 -11.12
N ASP A 85 5.47 -15.48 -11.38
CA ASP A 85 4.82 -15.43 -12.70
C ASP A 85 5.30 -14.26 -13.57
N PHE A 86 6.17 -13.39 -13.04
CA PHE A 86 6.57 -12.19 -13.78
C PHE A 86 7.31 -12.55 -15.06
N ASP A 87 6.73 -12.14 -16.19
CA ASP A 87 7.38 -12.17 -17.49
C ASP A 87 8.46 -11.07 -17.61
N THR A 88 9.11 -10.99 -18.77
CA THR A 88 10.19 -10.01 -19.00
C THR A 88 9.72 -8.56 -18.82
N GLU A 89 8.48 -8.24 -19.21
CA GLU A 89 7.93 -6.89 -19.11
C GLU A 89 7.56 -6.55 -17.66
N ALA A 90 6.84 -7.43 -16.96
CA ALA A 90 6.51 -7.26 -15.55
C ALA A 90 7.77 -7.17 -14.69
N LYS A 91 8.82 -7.96 -15.01
CA LYS A 91 10.13 -7.87 -14.35
C LYS A 91 10.82 -6.53 -14.59
N LYS A 92 10.56 -5.84 -15.70
CA LYS A 92 11.13 -4.53 -16.00
C LYS A 92 10.39 -3.43 -15.24
N ILE A 93 9.05 -3.47 -15.25
CA ILE A 93 8.16 -2.44 -14.70
C ILE A 93 8.08 -2.52 -13.15
N LEU A 94 7.97 -3.72 -12.58
CA LEU A 94 7.75 -3.97 -11.14
C LEU A 94 9.02 -4.31 -10.33
N LYS A 95 10.16 -4.25 -11.03
CA LYS A 95 11.48 -4.87 -10.79
C LYS A 95 11.75 -5.58 -9.46
N LEU A 96 12.13 -6.85 -9.63
CA LEU A 96 12.71 -7.74 -8.61
C LEU A 96 14.25 -7.77 -8.65
N ASN A 97 14.89 -7.34 -9.74
CA ASN A 97 16.33 -7.49 -9.94
C ASN A 97 17.04 -6.13 -9.99
N LYS A 98 18.11 -6.00 -9.19
CA LYS A 98 18.91 -4.76 -9.01
C LYS A 98 19.75 -4.34 -10.23
N GLU A 99 19.71 -5.03 -11.36
CA GLU A 99 20.76 -4.99 -12.39
C GLU A 99 20.50 -4.08 -13.61
N SER A 100 19.76 -2.97 -13.50
CA SER A 100 19.74 -2.01 -14.63
C SER A 100 19.93 -0.60 -14.11
N ASP A 101 21.19 -0.18 -14.13
CA ASP A 101 21.72 1.14 -13.79
C ASP A 101 21.33 2.24 -14.80
N GLN A 102 20.15 2.17 -15.44
CA GLN A 102 19.87 3.06 -16.58
C GLN A 102 18.69 4.01 -16.42
N ASP A 103 17.77 3.83 -15.47
CA ASP A 103 16.81 4.89 -15.12
C ASP A 103 16.02 4.55 -13.84
N PRO A 104 16.13 5.32 -12.74
CA PRO A 104 15.24 5.15 -11.58
C PRO A 104 13.77 5.46 -11.90
N ASP A 105 13.46 6.18 -12.99
CA ASP A 105 12.09 6.56 -13.34
C ASP A 105 11.31 5.43 -14.05
N ASN A 106 11.98 4.36 -14.48
CA ASN A 106 11.35 3.24 -15.20
C ASN A 106 10.85 2.10 -14.30
N ASN A 107 11.09 2.15 -12.98
CA ASN A 107 10.65 1.12 -12.03
C ASN A 107 9.76 1.73 -10.96
N LEU A 108 8.52 1.22 -10.84
CA LEU A 108 7.54 1.71 -9.86
C LEU A 108 8.01 1.54 -8.40
N MET A 109 8.73 0.47 -8.07
CA MET A 109 9.24 0.25 -6.70
C MET A 109 10.38 1.20 -6.32
N ASP A 110 11.24 1.57 -7.27
CA ASP A 110 12.30 2.54 -7.02
C ASP A 110 11.74 3.97 -7.04
N LYS A 111 10.72 4.24 -7.86
CA LYS A 111 9.93 5.48 -7.82
C LYS A 111 9.34 5.71 -6.42
N ILE A 112 8.74 4.70 -5.77
CA ILE A 112 8.26 4.83 -4.37
C ILE A 112 9.40 5.27 -3.43
N LYS A 113 10.58 4.63 -3.51
CA LYS A 113 11.74 4.98 -2.65
C LYS A 113 12.25 6.39 -2.95
N ALA A 114 12.32 6.77 -4.22
CA ALA A 114 12.78 8.08 -4.66
C ALA A 114 11.83 9.18 -4.17
N ARG A 115 10.51 8.98 -4.31
CA ARG A 115 9.50 9.92 -3.80
C ARG A 115 9.52 10.01 -2.28
N LYS A 116 9.67 8.87 -1.58
CA LYS A 116 9.85 8.85 -0.12
C LYS A 116 11.04 9.71 0.30
N LYS A 117 12.19 9.49 -0.33
CA LYS A 117 13.41 10.25 -0.05
C LYS A 117 13.23 11.74 -0.35
N PHE A 118 12.65 12.08 -1.50
CA PHE A 118 12.37 13.46 -1.88
C PHE A 118 11.57 14.21 -0.80
N TRP A 119 10.48 13.63 -0.30
CA TRP A 119 9.64 14.28 0.71
C TRP A 119 10.31 14.36 2.09
N ILE A 120 11.10 13.36 2.48
CA ILE A 120 11.91 13.41 3.71
C ILE A 120 12.96 14.53 3.60
N ASP A 121 13.65 14.62 2.46
CA ASP A 121 14.68 15.63 2.22
C ASP A 121 14.06 17.05 2.20
N GLN A 122 12.86 17.22 1.65
CA GLN A 122 12.11 18.49 1.72
C GLN A 122 11.72 18.86 3.15
N GLN A 123 11.15 17.91 3.92
CA GLN A 123 10.83 18.11 5.33
C GLN A 123 12.06 18.55 6.13
N GLN A 124 13.20 17.88 5.92
CA GLN A 124 14.45 18.21 6.60
C GLN A 124 15.00 19.58 6.17
N THR A 125 14.90 19.90 4.88
CA THR A 125 15.32 21.20 4.34
C THR A 125 14.54 22.33 4.97
N ASP A 126 13.22 22.19 5.07
CA ASP A 126 12.36 23.21 5.67
C ASP A 126 12.55 23.31 7.18
N TRP A 127 12.79 22.18 7.87
CA TRP A 127 13.21 22.19 9.27
C TRP A 127 14.52 22.96 9.49
N ASN A 128 15.50 22.76 8.62
CA ASN A 128 16.81 23.37 8.74
C ASN A 128 16.77 24.90 8.52
N LYS A 129 15.77 25.42 7.79
CA LYS A 129 15.54 26.87 7.61
C LYS A 129 14.97 27.55 8.86
N LEU A 130 14.41 26.80 9.82
CA LEU A 130 13.84 27.37 11.03
C LEU A 130 14.92 27.84 12.01
N SER A 131 14.66 28.97 12.68
CA SER A 131 15.46 29.43 13.81
C SER A 131 15.33 28.48 15.02
N GLN A 132 16.29 28.53 15.96
CA GLN A 132 16.26 27.68 17.15
C GLN A 132 14.98 27.89 17.98
N GLY A 133 14.49 29.13 18.08
CA GLY A 133 13.24 29.45 18.78
C GLY A 133 12.02 28.77 18.13
N GLN A 134 11.92 28.82 16.81
CA GLN A 134 10.85 28.14 16.06
C GLN A 134 10.92 26.62 16.19
N LYS A 135 12.13 26.04 16.11
CA LYS A 135 12.33 24.60 16.33
C LYS A 135 11.87 24.17 17.72
N ASN A 136 12.23 24.92 18.76
CA ASN A 136 11.80 24.65 20.13
C ASN A 136 10.27 24.71 20.26
N GLN A 137 9.61 25.69 19.65
CA GLN A 137 8.15 25.78 19.64
C GLN A 137 7.49 24.59 18.93
N MET A 138 8.02 24.17 17.77
CA MET A 138 7.48 23.01 17.05
C MET A 138 7.66 21.71 17.82
N ILE A 139 8.82 21.51 18.48
CA ILE A 139 9.05 20.35 19.35
C ILE A 139 8.04 20.31 20.50
N GLN A 140 7.77 21.45 21.13
CA GLN A 140 6.76 21.55 22.20
C GLN A 140 5.34 21.19 21.71
N GLN A 141 5.06 21.38 20.42
CA GLN A 141 3.81 20.99 19.78
C GLN A 141 3.80 19.54 19.28
N GLY A 142 4.84 18.74 19.55
CA GLY A 142 4.99 17.38 19.03
C GLY A 142 5.42 17.29 17.56
N LYS A 143 5.68 18.43 16.91
CA LYS A 143 6.05 18.52 15.49
C LYS A 143 7.55 18.48 15.26
N GLY A 144 8.27 17.74 16.11
CA GLY A 144 9.71 17.52 15.98
C GLY A 144 10.03 16.64 14.78
N ILE A 145 11.14 16.91 14.10
CA ILE A 145 11.59 16.12 12.95
C ILE A 145 12.82 15.30 13.35
N MET A 146 12.83 14.04 12.91
CA MET A 146 13.96 13.12 13.02
C MET A 146 14.54 12.85 11.63
N GLU A 147 15.86 12.87 11.52
CA GLU A 147 16.55 12.64 10.25
C GLU A 147 16.20 11.24 9.69
N GLY A 148 15.83 11.18 8.42
CA GLY A 148 15.45 9.93 7.75
C GLY A 148 14.01 9.45 7.99
N TYR A 149 13.21 10.16 8.79
CA TYR A 149 11.83 9.78 9.11
C TYR A 149 10.83 10.91 8.83
N PHE A 150 9.61 10.53 8.47
CA PHE A 150 8.49 11.46 8.41
C PHE A 150 8.01 11.83 9.81
N ASN A 151 7.66 13.09 10.01
CA ASN A 151 6.70 13.44 11.03
C ASN A 151 5.30 13.34 10.41
N MET A 152 4.46 12.47 10.98
CA MET A 152 3.13 12.13 10.43
C MET A 152 2.11 13.27 10.56
N ASP A 153 2.37 14.24 11.44
CA ASP A 153 1.53 15.42 11.67
C ASP A 153 1.86 16.58 10.71
N LEU A 154 2.87 16.40 9.86
CA LEU A 154 3.27 17.37 8.84
C LEU A 154 2.75 16.96 7.44
N PRO A 155 2.50 17.93 6.54
CA PRO A 155 1.90 17.65 5.24
C PRO A 155 2.76 16.77 4.31
N TYR A 156 4.08 16.69 4.55
CA TYR A 156 5.00 15.90 3.72
C TYR A 156 4.62 14.42 3.67
N PHE A 157 4.21 13.85 4.80
CA PHE A 157 3.79 12.45 4.83
C PHE A 157 2.52 12.24 3.99
N GLN A 158 1.52 13.12 4.11
CA GLN A 158 0.30 12.99 3.30
C GLN A 158 0.57 13.15 1.81
N ASN A 159 1.43 14.10 1.42
CA ASN A 159 1.80 14.28 0.02
C ASN A 159 2.53 13.04 -0.53
N TYR A 160 3.50 12.51 0.22
CA TYR A 160 4.16 11.25 -0.13
C TYR A 160 3.15 10.11 -0.25
N PHE A 161 2.23 9.99 0.71
CA PHE A 161 1.28 8.90 0.77
C PHE A 161 0.30 8.92 -0.41
N LEU A 162 -0.12 10.10 -0.87
CA LEU A 162 -0.94 10.23 -2.09
C LEU A 162 -0.17 9.79 -3.34
N GLU A 163 1.11 10.16 -3.45
CA GLU A 163 1.94 9.70 -4.57
C GLU A 163 2.23 8.19 -4.52
N GLU A 164 2.46 7.65 -3.32
CA GLU A 164 2.60 6.21 -3.10
C GLU A 164 1.34 5.48 -3.55
N LEU A 165 0.16 6.00 -3.21
CA LEU A 165 -1.13 5.44 -3.62
C LEU A 165 -1.28 5.39 -5.14
N GLU A 166 -0.95 6.47 -5.86
CA GLU A 166 -0.99 6.47 -7.33
C GLU A 166 -0.01 5.45 -7.93
N ILE A 167 1.21 5.35 -7.40
CA ILE A 167 2.17 4.34 -7.88
C ILE A 167 1.65 2.91 -7.63
N TYR A 168 0.95 2.68 -6.52
CA TYR A 168 0.31 1.37 -6.28
C TYR A 168 -0.86 1.09 -7.22
N ARG A 169 -1.53 2.10 -7.77
CA ARG A 169 -2.49 1.91 -8.86
C ARG A 169 -1.79 1.50 -10.15
N ASP A 170 -0.68 2.14 -10.50
CA ASP A 170 0.15 1.75 -11.65
C ASP A 170 0.64 0.29 -11.50
N ILE A 171 1.05 -0.11 -10.28
CA ILE A 171 1.45 -1.50 -9.99
C ILE A 171 0.27 -2.46 -10.20
N PHE A 172 -0.92 -2.08 -9.73
CA PHE A 172 -2.10 -2.91 -9.87
C PHE A 172 -2.54 -3.07 -11.32
N GLU A 173 -2.44 -2.01 -12.12
CA GLU A 173 -2.69 -2.05 -13.57
C GLU A 173 -1.77 -3.06 -14.25
N GLU A 174 -0.45 -2.99 -14.00
CA GLU A 174 0.51 -3.94 -14.56
C GLU A 174 0.23 -5.38 -14.11
N LEU A 175 -0.12 -5.60 -12.85
CA LEU A 175 -0.50 -6.94 -12.35
C LEU A 175 -1.78 -7.45 -13.04
N THR A 176 -2.74 -6.56 -13.32
CA THR A 176 -3.96 -6.89 -14.06
C THR A 176 -3.64 -7.28 -15.50
N GLU A 177 -2.76 -6.54 -16.17
CA GLU A 177 -2.30 -6.90 -17.50
C GLU A 177 -1.57 -8.24 -17.50
N LEU A 178 -0.69 -8.48 -16.52
CA LEU A 178 0.02 -9.75 -16.36
C LEU A 178 -0.95 -10.92 -16.19
N THR A 179 -1.99 -10.80 -15.35
CA THR A 179 -3.01 -11.85 -15.21
C THR A 179 -3.74 -12.13 -16.53
N SER A 180 -3.92 -11.11 -17.37
CA SER A 180 -4.51 -11.26 -18.71
C SER A 180 -3.56 -11.98 -19.67
N ARG A 181 -2.26 -11.62 -19.67
CA ARG A 181 -1.21 -12.30 -20.47
C ARG A 181 -1.06 -13.77 -20.10
N LEU A 182 -1.18 -14.09 -18.80
CA LEU A 182 -1.13 -15.46 -18.27
C LEU A 182 -2.44 -16.24 -18.45
N LYS A 183 -3.51 -15.60 -18.97
CA LYS A 183 -4.84 -16.20 -19.17
C LYS A 183 -5.45 -16.77 -17.88
N PHE A 184 -5.27 -16.08 -16.75
CA PHE A 184 -5.89 -16.48 -15.49
C PHE A 184 -7.43 -16.29 -15.50
N TYR A 185 -7.94 -15.48 -16.41
CA TYR A 185 -9.37 -15.43 -16.71
C TYR A 185 -9.70 -16.45 -17.80
N LYS A 186 -10.66 -17.33 -17.56
CA LYS A 186 -11.29 -18.09 -18.65
C LYS A 186 -12.00 -17.07 -19.54
N GLN A 187 -11.59 -16.96 -20.81
CA GLN A 187 -12.46 -16.41 -21.83
C GLN A 187 -13.73 -17.27 -21.80
N GLU A 188 -14.88 -16.68 -21.45
CA GLU A 188 -16.14 -17.31 -21.81
C GLU A 188 -16.10 -17.51 -23.31
N MET A 189 -16.03 -18.76 -23.75
CA MET A 189 -16.31 -19.09 -25.14
C MET A 189 -17.77 -18.71 -25.34
N SER A 190 -18.02 -17.59 -26.00
CA SER A 190 -19.32 -17.34 -26.61
C SER A 190 -19.47 -18.40 -27.70
N GLU A 191 -20.02 -19.55 -27.33
CA GLU A 191 -20.58 -20.52 -28.27
C GLU A 191 -21.71 -19.83 -29.01
N GLY A 192 -21.47 -19.55 -30.28
CA GLY A 192 -22.50 -19.21 -31.27
C GLY A 192 -23.01 -20.45 -31.98
#